data_AF-A0A2V7P2I7-F1
#
_entry.id   AF-A0A2V7P2I7-F1
#
_cell.length_a   1.000
_cell.length_b   1.000
_cell.length_c   1.000
_cell.angle_alpha   90.00
_cell.angle_beta   90.00
_cell.angle_gamma   90.00
#
_symmetry.space_group_name_H-M   'P 1'
#
loop_
_entity.id
_entity.type
_entity.pdbx_description
1 polymer ?
#
loop_
_entity_poly.entity_id
_entity_poly.type
_entity_poly.pdbx_seq_one_letter_code
_entity_poly.pdbx_strand_id
1 'polypeptide(L)'
;MGALKNNVRSVVLADAMLQTAEVALRTGDQARASSGYLGAVSEYRKARQEAEQLRDESRRAIERATPVVQGLATRPEAARAGTSLARAESLFAAMDYPLATLAAHDAEQVGVAAGVAPPSPQPAEPRAAIGVLLLDLERAVASERVANLRLVFPSMTARDAASWESFFRRATQLAASYAAESLRVENTVARARVLADYRFVPEGGGSQREEHALLTMRFTKTPTGWRVAGVQELKR
;
A
#
# COMPACT_ATOMS: atom_id res chain seq x y z
N MET A 1 23.44 14.29 3.33
CA MET A 1 22.85 15.62 3.05
C MET A 1 22.78 15.96 1.56
N GLY A 2 23.65 15.43 0.68
CA GLY A 2 23.66 15.81 -0.75
C GLY A 2 22.39 15.48 -1.55
N ALA A 3 21.78 14.30 -1.36
CA ALA A 3 20.60 13.89 -2.13
C ALA A 3 19.36 14.77 -1.86
N LEU A 4 19.11 15.13 -0.59
CA LEU A 4 18.00 16.02 -0.22
C LEU A 4 18.15 17.43 -0.79
N LYS A 5 19.38 17.96 -0.84
CA LYS A 5 19.65 19.30 -1.40
C LYS A 5 19.33 19.39 -2.90
N ASN A 6 19.52 18.30 -3.64
CA ASN A 6 19.25 18.28 -5.08
C ASN A 6 17.75 18.17 -5.41
N ASN A 7 16.95 17.65 -4.47
CA ASN A 7 15.56 17.29 -4.71
C ASN A 7 14.55 18.22 -4.04
N VAL A 8 14.99 19.15 -3.17
CA VAL A 8 14.14 20.11 -2.45
C VAL A 8 14.49 21.53 -2.87
N ARG A 9 13.65 22.17 -3.70
CA ARG A 9 13.95 23.47 -4.32
C ARG A 9 14.09 24.60 -3.30
N SER A 10 13.29 24.56 -2.24
CA SER A 10 13.30 25.56 -1.17
C SER A 10 14.58 25.52 -0.33
N VAL A 11 15.32 24.41 -0.28
CA VAL A 11 16.66 24.38 0.37
C VAL A 11 17.66 25.23 -0.41
N VAL A 12 17.66 25.12 -1.73
CA VAL A 12 18.58 25.91 -2.59
C VAL A 12 18.29 27.40 -2.44
N LEU A 13 17.01 27.78 -2.40
CA LEU A 13 16.60 29.17 -2.19
C LEU A 13 16.98 29.66 -0.78
N ALA A 14 16.76 28.85 0.26
CA ALA A 14 17.13 29.19 1.62
C ALA A 14 18.66 29.40 1.78
N ASP A 15 19.48 28.51 1.20
CA ASP A 15 20.94 28.62 1.21
C ASP A 15 21.40 29.92 0.49
N ALA A 16 20.77 30.27 -0.64
CA ALA A 16 21.07 31.51 -1.36
C ALA A 16 20.67 32.78 -0.58
N MET A 17 19.50 32.77 0.08
CA MET A 17 19.05 33.88 0.93
C MET A 17 19.95 34.05 2.16
N LEU A 18 20.40 32.95 2.76
CA LEU A 18 21.34 32.95 3.88
C LEU A 18 22.69 33.56 3.47
N GLN A 19 23.26 33.11 2.34
CA GLN A 19 24.51 33.67 1.81
C GLN A 19 24.38 35.16 1.51
N THR A 20 23.25 35.60 0.95
CA THR A 20 22.99 37.01 0.67
C THR A 20 22.89 37.83 1.97
N ALA A 21 22.24 37.29 3.00
CA ALA A 21 22.13 37.92 4.33
C ALA A 21 23.50 38.06 5.01
N GLU A 22 24.36 37.05 4.91
CA GLU A 22 25.73 37.07 5.45
C GLU A 22 26.63 38.11 4.77
N VAL A 23 26.44 38.37 3.48
CA VAL A 23 27.14 39.43 2.75
C VAL A 23 26.63 40.82 3.19
N ALA A 24 25.31 40.98 3.34
CA ALA A 24 24.71 42.22 3.84
C ALA A 24 25.19 42.56 5.26
N LEU A 25 25.29 41.56 6.14
CA LEU A 25 25.81 41.72 7.49
C LEU A 25 27.27 42.19 7.49
N ARG A 26 28.12 41.56 6.65
CA ARG A 26 29.54 41.94 6.50
C ARG A 26 29.75 43.34 5.95
N THR A 27 28.81 43.85 5.18
CA THR A 27 28.86 45.20 4.57
C THR A 27 28.17 46.27 5.42
N GLY A 28 27.63 45.90 6.60
CA GLY A 28 27.01 46.82 7.54
C GLY A 28 25.52 47.13 7.26
N ASP A 29 24.92 46.51 6.25
CA ASP A 29 23.50 46.68 5.91
C ASP A 29 22.63 45.75 6.78
N GLN A 30 22.41 46.18 8.03
CA GLN A 30 21.66 45.41 9.02
C GLN A 30 20.21 45.13 8.62
N ALA A 31 19.52 46.11 8.01
CA ALA A 31 18.12 45.95 7.61
C ALA A 31 17.97 44.86 6.54
N ARG A 32 18.89 44.84 5.56
CA ARG A 32 18.92 43.80 4.52
C ARG A 32 19.33 42.44 5.06
N ALA A 33 20.28 42.40 6.00
CA ALA A 33 20.66 41.16 6.69
C ALA A 33 19.48 40.56 7.46
N SER A 34 18.77 41.36 8.28
CA SER A 34 17.61 40.90 9.05
C SER A 34 16.48 40.39 8.14
N SER A 35 16.17 41.11 7.06
CA SER A 35 15.18 40.67 6.08
C SER A 35 15.58 39.35 5.40
N GLY A 36 16.86 39.22 5.01
CA GLY A 36 17.40 38.00 4.40
C GLY A 36 17.34 36.78 5.34
N TYR A 37 17.69 36.93 6.62
CA TYR A 37 17.58 35.85 7.60
C TYR A 37 16.13 35.41 7.83
N LEU A 38 15.19 36.36 7.97
CA LEU A 38 13.76 36.04 8.12
C LEU A 38 13.22 35.30 6.90
N GLY A 39 13.64 35.70 5.71
CA GLY A 39 13.33 35.01 4.46
C GLY A 39 13.88 33.59 4.42
N ALA A 40 15.16 33.41 4.74
CA ALA A 40 15.80 32.09 4.80
C ALA A 40 15.11 31.15 5.80
N VAL A 41 14.70 31.64 6.98
CA VAL A 41 13.95 30.85 7.97
C VAL A 41 12.58 30.41 7.45
N SER A 42 11.90 31.25 6.67
CA SER A 42 10.65 30.88 6.00
C SER A 42 10.88 29.78 4.96
N GLU A 43 11.92 29.91 4.13
CA GLU A 43 12.24 28.93 3.09
C GLU A 43 12.72 27.60 3.66
N TYR A 44 13.53 27.59 4.73
CA TYR A 44 13.88 26.35 5.43
C TYR A 44 12.67 25.63 6.03
N ARG A 45 11.63 26.36 6.48
CA ARG A 45 10.37 25.75 6.93
C ARG A 45 9.64 25.06 5.78
N LYS A 46 9.56 25.70 4.60
CA LYS A 46 8.99 25.08 3.40
C LYS A 46 9.79 23.85 2.95
N ALA A 47 11.12 23.95 2.95
CA ALA A 47 12.02 22.85 2.63
C ALA A 47 11.80 21.63 3.51
N ARG A 48 11.58 21.85 4.81
CA ARG A 48 11.24 20.77 5.73
C ARG A 48 9.93 20.09 5.37
N GLN A 49 8.89 20.86 5.05
CA GLN A 49 7.60 20.31 4.64
C GLN A 49 7.70 19.53 3.32
N GLU A 50 8.42 20.05 2.33
CA GLU A 50 8.69 19.35 1.05
C GLU A 50 9.44 18.02 1.29
N ALA A 51 10.47 18.03 2.13
CA ALA A 51 11.22 16.83 2.47
C ALA A 51 10.37 15.79 3.21
N GLU A 52 9.49 16.23 4.13
CA GLU A 52 8.54 15.37 4.83
C GLU A 52 7.51 14.76 3.85
N GLN A 53 7.00 15.54 2.91
CA GLN A 53 6.09 15.05 1.86
C GLN A 53 6.74 13.99 0.97
N LEU A 54 7.96 14.24 0.49
CA LEU A 54 8.71 13.27 -0.32
C LEU A 54 8.99 11.98 0.47
N ARG A 55 9.34 12.10 1.75
CA ARG A 55 9.54 10.95 2.64
C ARG A 55 8.27 10.13 2.77
N ASP A 56 7.13 10.77 3.00
CA ASP A 56 5.85 10.07 3.19
C ASP A 56 5.33 9.44 1.91
N GLU A 57 5.51 10.10 0.76
CA GLU A 57 5.25 9.51 -0.56
C GLU A 57 6.10 8.25 -0.79
N SER A 58 7.41 8.36 -0.61
CA SER A 58 8.33 7.24 -0.80
C SER A 58 8.04 6.06 0.13
N ARG A 59 7.73 6.35 1.41
CA ARG A 59 7.31 5.33 2.37
C ARG A 59 6.05 4.60 1.90
N ARG A 60 5.03 5.33 1.45
CA ARG A 60 3.78 4.73 0.94
C ARG A 60 4.02 3.88 -0.30
N ALA A 61 4.91 4.30 -1.20
CA ALA A 61 5.27 3.51 -2.37
C ALA A 61 5.93 2.18 -1.97
N ILE A 62 6.87 2.18 -1.01
CA ILE A 62 7.49 0.97 -0.48
C ILE A 62 6.44 0.07 0.18
N GLU A 63 5.59 0.62 1.05
CA GLU A 63 4.53 -0.12 1.75
C GLU A 63 3.54 -0.81 0.78
N ARG A 64 3.29 -0.22 -0.39
CA ARG A 64 2.46 -0.81 -1.45
C ARG A 64 3.20 -1.90 -2.24
N ALA A 65 4.48 -1.70 -2.52
CA ALA A 65 5.29 -2.65 -3.28
C ALA A 65 5.63 -3.92 -2.47
N THR A 66 5.89 -3.79 -1.17
CA THR A 66 6.25 -4.92 -0.29
C THR A 66 5.31 -6.13 -0.41
N PRO A 67 3.98 -6.01 -0.20
CA PRO A 67 3.09 -7.15 -0.29
C PRO A 67 3.05 -7.73 -1.73
N VAL A 68 3.16 -6.88 -2.76
CA VAL A 68 3.19 -7.35 -4.16
C VAL A 68 4.39 -8.25 -4.43
N VAL A 69 5.60 -7.84 -3.99
CA VAL A 69 6.80 -8.66 -4.12
C VAL A 69 6.68 -9.97 -3.34
N GLN A 70 6.15 -9.92 -2.11
CA GLN A 70 5.90 -11.13 -1.31
C GLN A 70 4.90 -12.08 -2.00
N GLY A 71 3.88 -11.55 -2.66
CA GLY A 71 2.89 -12.31 -3.42
C GLY A 71 3.45 -13.03 -4.65
N LEU A 72 4.57 -12.57 -5.21
CA LEU A 72 5.26 -13.28 -6.30
C LEU A 72 5.89 -14.59 -5.85
N ALA A 73 6.23 -14.73 -4.56
CA ALA A 73 6.80 -15.94 -3.98
C ALA A 73 7.96 -16.53 -4.82
N THR A 74 7.78 -17.73 -5.39
CA THR A 74 8.80 -18.46 -6.16
C THR A 74 8.78 -18.19 -7.66
N ARG A 75 7.98 -17.22 -8.13
CA ARG A 75 7.85 -16.91 -9.55
C ARG A 75 9.12 -16.26 -10.12
N PRO A 76 9.42 -16.42 -11.41
CA PRO A 76 10.61 -15.81 -12.04
C PRO A 76 10.69 -14.30 -11.85
N GLU A 77 9.54 -13.61 -11.86
CA GLU A 77 9.45 -12.16 -11.71
C GLU A 77 9.82 -11.68 -10.30
N ALA A 78 9.81 -12.57 -9.29
CA ALA A 78 10.10 -12.25 -7.89
C ALA A 78 11.53 -11.71 -7.71
N ALA A 79 12.51 -12.25 -8.45
CA ALA A 79 13.91 -11.83 -8.33
C ALA A 79 14.09 -10.36 -8.75
N ARG A 80 13.48 -9.96 -9.88
CA ARG A 80 13.53 -8.58 -10.36
C ARG A 80 12.80 -7.65 -9.40
N ALA A 81 11.55 -7.98 -9.06
CA ALA A 81 10.74 -7.15 -8.17
C ALA A 81 11.39 -6.99 -6.78
N GLY A 82 11.97 -8.06 -6.24
CA GLY A 82 12.72 -8.04 -4.98
C GLY A 82 13.98 -7.18 -5.05
N THR A 83 14.72 -7.22 -6.16
CA THR A 83 15.89 -6.35 -6.35
C THR A 83 15.49 -4.87 -6.37
N SER A 84 14.39 -4.54 -7.06
CA SER A 84 13.87 -3.17 -7.12
C SER A 84 13.34 -2.68 -5.77
N LEU A 85 12.67 -3.55 -5.00
CA LEU A 85 12.23 -3.22 -3.64
C LEU A 85 13.40 -3.00 -2.69
N ALA A 86 14.41 -3.88 -2.70
CA ALA A 86 15.62 -3.72 -1.88
C ALA A 86 16.38 -2.42 -2.23
N ARG A 87 16.40 -2.06 -3.53
CA ARG A 87 16.94 -0.77 -3.98
C ARG A 87 16.13 0.40 -3.42
N ALA A 88 14.80 0.31 -3.43
CA ALA A 88 13.93 1.34 -2.88
C ALA A 88 14.19 1.56 -1.38
N GLU A 89 14.29 0.49 -0.60
CA GLU A 89 14.58 0.53 0.84
C GLU A 89 15.97 1.14 1.12
N SER A 90 16.98 0.77 0.33
CA SER A 90 18.33 1.33 0.44
C SER A 90 18.36 2.84 0.13
N LEU A 91 17.70 3.27 -0.94
CA LEU A 91 17.61 4.69 -1.31
C LEU A 91 16.82 5.50 -0.28
N PHE A 92 15.76 4.91 0.28
CA PHE A 92 14.99 5.52 1.36
C PHE A 92 15.84 5.74 2.61
N ALA A 93 16.66 4.75 2.99
CA ALA A 93 17.61 4.87 4.09
C ALA A 93 18.70 5.93 3.80
N ALA A 94 19.08 6.11 2.54
CA ALA A 94 19.99 7.16 2.09
C ALA A 94 19.32 8.56 1.96
N MET A 95 18.02 8.67 2.23
CA MET A 95 17.19 9.88 2.07
C MET A 95 17.05 10.37 0.62
N ASP A 96 17.23 9.49 -0.37
CA ASP A 96 16.95 9.77 -1.77
C ASP A 96 15.52 9.34 -2.11
N TYR A 97 14.55 10.07 -1.56
CA TYR A 97 13.14 9.73 -1.64
C TYR A 97 12.56 9.67 -3.06
N PRO A 98 12.93 10.56 -4.01
CA PRO A 98 12.46 10.44 -5.39
C PRO A 98 12.92 9.15 -6.06
N LEU A 99 14.21 8.80 -5.96
CA LEU A 99 14.70 7.55 -6.55
C LEU A 99 14.15 6.31 -5.83
N ALA A 100 13.97 6.37 -4.50
CA ALA A 100 13.33 5.31 -3.74
C ALA A 100 11.88 5.07 -4.21
N THR A 101 11.13 6.15 -4.47
CA THR A 101 9.76 6.09 -5.00
C THR A 101 9.71 5.43 -6.38
N LEU A 102 10.61 5.82 -7.28
CA LEU A 102 10.70 5.20 -8.61
C LEU A 102 11.04 3.70 -8.54
N ALA A 103 11.98 3.31 -7.67
CA ALA A 103 12.35 1.91 -7.49
C ALA A 103 11.21 1.08 -6.88
N ALA A 104 10.45 1.64 -5.93
CA ALA A 104 9.27 1.00 -5.36
C ALA A 104 8.17 0.82 -6.40
N HIS A 105 7.93 1.82 -7.26
CA HIS A 105 6.99 1.70 -8.37
C HIS A 105 7.42 0.65 -9.39
N ASP A 106 8.70 0.53 -9.75
CA ASP A 106 9.16 -0.56 -10.63
C ASP A 106 8.88 -1.94 -10.02
N ALA A 107 9.15 -2.13 -8.72
CA ALA A 107 8.84 -3.37 -8.03
C ALA A 107 7.32 -3.70 -8.06
N GLU A 108 6.47 -2.70 -7.81
CA GLU A 108 5.02 -2.84 -7.90
C GLU A 108 4.57 -3.20 -9.32
N GLN A 109 5.07 -2.48 -10.34
CA GLN A 109 4.69 -2.69 -11.74
C GLN A 109 5.08 -4.08 -12.25
N VAL A 110 6.23 -4.61 -11.83
CA VAL A 110 6.63 -6.00 -12.15
C VAL A 110 5.60 -6.99 -11.59
N GLY A 111 5.15 -6.80 -10.34
CA GLY A 111 4.15 -7.68 -9.76
C GLY A 111 2.76 -7.52 -10.38
N VAL A 112 2.35 -6.29 -10.70
CA VAL A 112 1.09 -6.03 -11.42
C VAL A 112 1.09 -6.69 -12.79
N ALA A 113 2.20 -6.60 -13.53
CA ALA A 113 2.36 -7.28 -14.82
C ALA A 113 2.31 -8.81 -14.68
N ALA A 114 2.80 -9.35 -13.57
CA ALA A 114 2.64 -10.76 -13.21
C ALA A 114 1.22 -11.12 -12.71
N GLY A 115 0.32 -10.13 -12.62
CA GLY A 115 -1.07 -10.23 -12.16
C GLY A 115 -1.21 -10.42 -10.65
N VAL A 116 -0.28 -9.81 -9.89
CA VAL A 116 -0.38 -9.60 -8.45
C VAL A 116 -0.87 -8.18 -8.21
N ALA A 117 -2.07 -8.03 -7.65
CA ALA A 117 -2.68 -6.71 -7.47
C ALA A 117 -2.31 -6.11 -6.10
N PRO A 118 -1.79 -4.88 -6.02
CA PRO A 118 -1.54 -4.23 -4.74
C PRO A 118 -2.85 -4.00 -3.96
N PRO A 119 -2.84 -4.10 -2.63
CA PRO A 119 -3.96 -3.68 -1.79
C PRO A 119 -4.32 -2.21 -2.06
N SER A 120 -5.62 -1.89 -2.02
CA SER A 120 -6.05 -0.51 -2.22
C SER A 120 -5.68 0.36 -1.02
N PRO A 121 -5.43 1.67 -1.24
CA PRO A 121 -5.37 2.63 -0.15
C PRO A 121 -6.66 2.59 0.67
N GLN A 122 -6.52 2.49 1.99
CA GLN A 122 -7.66 2.44 2.90
C GLN A 122 -7.85 3.78 3.62
N PRO A 123 -9.09 4.28 3.76
CA PRO A 123 -9.37 5.47 4.56
C PRO A 123 -9.05 5.26 6.04
N ALA A 124 -8.92 6.36 6.79
CA ALA A 124 -8.61 6.31 8.22
C ALA A 124 -9.78 5.74 9.07
N GLU A 125 -11.03 5.97 8.62
CA GLU A 125 -12.23 5.50 9.30
C GLU A 125 -12.34 3.96 9.15
N PRO A 126 -12.41 3.19 10.26
CA PRO A 126 -12.35 1.74 10.21
C PRO A 126 -13.43 1.04 9.39
N ARG A 127 -14.69 1.48 9.44
CA ARG A 127 -15.77 0.82 8.69
C ARG A 127 -15.59 0.98 7.18
N ALA A 128 -15.26 2.18 6.73
CA ALA A 128 -14.94 2.48 5.34
C ALA A 128 -13.68 1.71 4.88
N ALA A 129 -12.68 1.60 5.75
CA ALA A 129 -11.47 0.83 5.46
C ALA A 129 -11.75 -0.67 5.28
N ILE A 130 -12.62 -1.23 6.12
CA ILE A 130 -13.06 -2.63 6.01
C ILE A 130 -13.92 -2.82 4.74
N GLY A 131 -14.75 -1.83 4.37
CA GLY A 131 -15.47 -1.84 3.09
C GLY A 131 -14.51 -1.93 1.89
N VAL A 132 -13.44 -1.13 1.87
CA VAL A 132 -12.39 -1.22 0.84
C VAL A 132 -11.70 -2.59 0.86
N LEU A 133 -11.40 -3.13 2.04
CA LEU A 133 -10.81 -4.46 2.17
C LEU A 133 -11.72 -5.58 1.61
N LEU A 134 -13.03 -5.47 1.79
CA LEU A 134 -13.99 -6.43 1.22
C LEU A 134 -13.99 -6.34 -0.31
N LEU A 135 -13.96 -5.14 -0.89
CA LEU A 135 -13.80 -4.97 -2.35
C LEU A 135 -12.46 -5.52 -2.86
N ASP A 136 -11.37 -5.35 -2.10
CA ASP A 136 -10.08 -5.96 -2.42
C ASP A 136 -10.16 -7.50 -2.39
N LEU A 137 -10.92 -8.05 -1.44
CA LEU A 137 -11.18 -9.49 -1.35
C LEU A 137 -12.00 -9.99 -2.54
N GLU A 138 -13.03 -9.26 -2.98
CA GLU A 138 -13.80 -9.58 -4.21
C GLU A 138 -12.87 -9.69 -5.42
N ARG A 139 -12.02 -8.68 -5.62
CA ARG A 139 -11.05 -8.67 -6.73
C ARG A 139 -10.00 -9.77 -6.60
N ALA A 140 -9.56 -10.08 -5.38
CA ALA A 140 -8.63 -11.17 -5.14
C ALA A 140 -9.25 -12.54 -5.47
N VAL A 141 -10.51 -12.77 -5.09
CA VAL A 141 -11.26 -13.99 -5.46
C VAL A 141 -11.46 -14.06 -6.97
N ALA A 142 -11.89 -12.97 -7.60
CA ALA A 142 -12.12 -12.91 -9.05
C ALA A 142 -10.84 -13.07 -9.88
N SER A 143 -9.67 -12.85 -9.29
CA SER A 143 -8.39 -13.11 -9.95
C SER A 143 -8.04 -14.60 -10.06
N GLU A 144 -8.80 -15.47 -9.37
CA GLU A 144 -8.61 -16.93 -9.34
C GLU A 144 -7.19 -17.34 -8.91
N ARG A 145 -6.54 -16.50 -8.07
CA ARG A 145 -5.14 -16.66 -7.64
C ARG A 145 -5.01 -16.51 -6.13
N VAL A 146 -4.57 -17.58 -5.48
CA VAL A 146 -4.32 -17.57 -4.02
C VAL A 146 -3.24 -16.56 -3.62
N ALA A 147 -2.29 -16.25 -4.50
CA ALA A 147 -1.32 -15.19 -4.27
C ALA A 147 -1.99 -13.85 -3.95
N ASN A 148 -3.06 -13.47 -4.68
CA ASN A 148 -3.80 -12.23 -4.44
C ASN A 148 -4.62 -12.29 -3.15
N LEU A 149 -5.20 -13.46 -2.83
CA LEU A 149 -5.90 -13.65 -1.55
C LEU A 149 -4.98 -13.48 -0.35
N ARG A 150 -3.72 -13.95 -0.43
CA ARG A 150 -2.75 -13.81 0.67
C ARG A 150 -2.39 -12.35 0.98
N LEU A 151 -2.55 -11.42 0.04
CA LEU A 151 -2.29 -10.00 0.26
C LEU A 151 -3.32 -9.35 1.19
N VAL A 152 -4.58 -9.77 1.05
CA VAL A 152 -5.72 -9.27 1.84
C VAL A 152 -5.99 -10.13 3.08
N PHE A 153 -5.60 -11.41 3.02
CA PHE A 153 -5.72 -12.41 4.09
C PHE A 153 -4.33 -13.02 4.41
N PRO A 154 -3.41 -12.25 5.01
CA PRO A 154 -2.04 -12.71 5.26
C PRO A 154 -1.94 -13.83 6.30
N SER A 155 -2.95 -13.97 7.18
CA SER A 155 -3.01 -15.08 8.15
C SER A 155 -3.74 -16.31 7.61
N MET A 156 -3.92 -16.41 6.29
CA MET A 156 -4.51 -17.57 5.63
C MET A 156 -3.70 -18.83 5.95
N THR A 157 -4.36 -19.88 6.43
CA THR A 157 -3.68 -21.15 6.72
C THR A 157 -3.40 -21.91 5.42
N ALA A 158 -2.49 -22.89 5.47
CA ALA A 158 -2.26 -23.80 4.34
C ALA A 158 -3.54 -24.55 3.92
N ARG A 159 -4.40 -24.88 4.89
CA ARG A 159 -5.71 -25.51 4.64
C ARG A 159 -6.64 -24.57 3.88
N ASP A 160 -6.74 -23.31 4.30
CA ASP A 160 -7.57 -22.31 3.62
C ASP A 160 -7.09 -22.10 2.19
N ALA A 161 -5.76 -21.98 2.00
CA ALA A 161 -5.15 -21.86 0.67
C ALA A 161 -5.50 -23.06 -0.23
N ALA A 162 -5.34 -24.30 0.28
CA ALA A 162 -5.68 -25.51 -0.48
C ALA A 162 -7.18 -25.59 -0.82
N SER A 163 -8.06 -25.09 0.06
CA SER A 163 -9.49 -24.99 -0.19
C SER A 163 -9.79 -24.03 -1.34
N TRP A 164 -9.19 -22.83 -1.33
CA TRP A 164 -9.31 -21.86 -2.42
C TRP A 164 -8.74 -22.39 -3.74
N GLU A 165 -7.56 -23.01 -3.74
CA GLU A 165 -6.99 -23.65 -4.92
C GLU A 165 -7.92 -24.72 -5.50
N SER A 166 -8.54 -25.52 -4.62
CA SER A 166 -9.50 -26.54 -5.04
C SER A 166 -10.77 -25.94 -5.64
N PHE A 167 -11.22 -24.79 -5.14
CA PHE A 167 -12.34 -24.06 -5.72
C PHE A 167 -11.99 -23.46 -7.07
N PHE A 168 -10.86 -22.75 -7.17
CA PHE A 168 -10.39 -22.13 -8.42
C PHE A 168 -10.09 -23.14 -9.53
N ARG A 169 -9.72 -24.38 -9.20
CA ARG A 169 -9.59 -25.44 -10.22
C ARG A 169 -10.93 -25.84 -10.84
N ARG A 170 -12.04 -25.73 -10.11
CA ARG A 170 -13.36 -26.19 -10.54
C ARG A 170 -14.28 -25.07 -11.01
N ALA A 171 -13.90 -23.82 -10.79
CA ALA A 171 -14.69 -22.63 -11.04
C ALA A 171 -13.89 -21.65 -11.90
N THR A 172 -14.49 -21.18 -12.97
CA THR A 172 -13.92 -20.19 -13.89
C THR A 172 -14.87 -18.99 -14.01
N GLN A 173 -14.34 -17.84 -14.42
CA GLN A 173 -15.09 -16.58 -14.48
C GLN A 173 -15.70 -16.23 -13.11
N LEU A 174 -14.95 -16.50 -12.05
CA LEU A 174 -15.44 -16.34 -10.70
C LEU A 174 -15.65 -14.86 -10.38
N ALA A 175 -16.84 -14.53 -9.88
CA ALA A 175 -17.16 -13.24 -9.28
C ALA A 175 -17.61 -13.47 -7.84
N ALA A 176 -17.15 -12.62 -6.92
CA ALA A 176 -17.56 -12.63 -5.53
C ALA A 176 -18.12 -11.26 -5.14
N SER A 177 -19.08 -11.26 -4.22
CA SER A 177 -19.61 -10.07 -3.55
C SER A 177 -19.62 -10.33 -2.05
N TYR A 178 -19.16 -9.36 -1.27
CA TYR A 178 -19.13 -9.45 0.19
C TYR A 178 -19.88 -8.28 0.84
N ALA A 179 -20.98 -8.57 1.52
CA ALA A 179 -21.79 -7.57 2.23
C ALA A 179 -21.72 -7.79 3.75
N ALA A 180 -21.22 -6.80 4.49
CA ALA A 180 -21.21 -6.87 5.95
C ALA A 180 -22.61 -6.57 6.54
N GLU A 181 -23.29 -7.59 7.05
CA GLU A 181 -24.58 -7.44 7.75
C GLU A 181 -24.43 -6.77 9.11
N SER A 182 -23.33 -7.08 9.80
CA SER A 182 -22.97 -6.45 11.06
C SER A 182 -21.47 -6.30 11.15
N LEU A 183 -21.02 -5.20 11.73
CA LEU A 183 -19.61 -4.92 11.93
C LEU A 183 -19.41 -4.25 13.29
N ARG A 184 -18.59 -4.87 14.13
CA ARG A 184 -18.13 -4.32 15.41
C ARG A 184 -16.62 -4.11 15.33
N VAL A 185 -16.21 -2.87 15.59
CA VAL A 185 -14.80 -2.46 15.60
C VAL A 185 -14.40 -2.20 17.06
N GLU A 186 -13.32 -2.84 17.48
CA GLU A 186 -12.72 -2.76 18.82
C GLU A 186 -11.23 -2.43 18.65
N ASN A 187 -10.91 -1.14 18.64
CA ASN A 187 -9.55 -0.63 18.45
C ASN A 187 -8.88 -1.14 17.15
N THR A 188 -7.96 -2.10 17.26
CA THR A 188 -7.20 -2.70 16.15
C THR A 188 -7.79 -4.02 15.66
N VAL A 189 -8.93 -4.46 16.21
CA VAL A 189 -9.61 -5.70 15.81
C VAL A 189 -11.04 -5.36 15.39
N ALA A 190 -11.58 -6.08 14.41
CA ALA A 190 -12.99 -5.99 14.07
C ALA A 190 -13.56 -7.39 13.82
N ARG A 191 -14.86 -7.55 14.07
CA ARG A 191 -15.62 -8.77 13.80
C ARG A 191 -16.86 -8.41 13.00
N ALA A 192 -17.16 -9.19 11.97
CA ALA A 192 -18.32 -9.00 11.15
C ALA A 192 -19.03 -10.31 10.85
N ARG A 193 -20.35 -10.22 10.65
CA ARG A 193 -21.10 -11.19 9.85
C ARG A 193 -21.15 -10.67 8.44
N VAL A 194 -20.73 -11.48 7.48
CA VAL A 194 -20.59 -11.10 6.08
C VAL A 194 -21.35 -12.12 5.24
N LEU A 195 -22.29 -11.64 4.44
CA LEU A 195 -22.90 -12.43 3.38
C LEU A 195 -21.93 -12.44 2.20
N ALA A 196 -21.61 -13.63 1.71
CA ALA A 196 -20.77 -13.84 0.55
C ALA A 196 -21.58 -14.51 -0.56
N ASP A 197 -21.58 -13.90 -1.74
CA ASP A 197 -22.23 -14.42 -2.93
C ASP A 197 -21.16 -14.72 -3.99
N TYR A 198 -21.08 -15.98 -4.42
CA TYR A 198 -20.15 -16.43 -5.46
C TYR A 198 -20.91 -16.79 -6.72
N ARG A 199 -20.46 -16.28 -7.86
CA ARG A 199 -20.99 -16.65 -9.19
C ARG A 199 -19.85 -17.16 -10.05
N PHE A 200 -20.03 -18.32 -10.66
CA PHE A 200 -18.97 -18.93 -11.47
C PHE A 200 -19.52 -19.90 -12.51
N VAL A 201 -18.71 -20.20 -13.52
CA VAL A 201 -18.94 -21.27 -14.50
C VAL A 201 -18.11 -22.50 -14.10
N PRO A 202 -18.70 -23.70 -13.99
CA PRO A 202 -17.93 -24.92 -13.73
C PRO A 202 -16.85 -25.15 -14.81
N GLU A 203 -15.69 -25.67 -14.42
CA GLU A 203 -14.56 -25.92 -15.34
C GLU A 203 -14.97 -26.77 -16.57
N GLY A 204 -15.84 -27.76 -16.37
CA GLY A 204 -16.37 -28.61 -17.45
C GLY A 204 -17.40 -27.93 -18.37
N GLY A 205 -17.64 -26.62 -18.19
CA GLY A 205 -18.71 -25.88 -18.84
C GLY A 205 -20.08 -26.11 -18.18
N GLY A 206 -21.11 -25.48 -18.76
CA GLY A 206 -22.49 -25.56 -18.28
C GLY A 206 -23.04 -24.20 -17.85
N SER A 207 -24.17 -24.23 -17.15
CA SER A 207 -24.82 -23.02 -16.64
C SER A 207 -24.00 -22.38 -15.51
N GLN A 208 -24.04 -21.06 -15.44
CA GLN A 208 -23.55 -20.30 -14.29
C GLN A 208 -24.18 -20.86 -13.00
N ARG A 209 -23.34 -21.02 -11.97
CA ARG A 209 -23.76 -21.40 -10.62
C ARG A 209 -23.63 -20.22 -9.69
N GLU A 210 -24.50 -20.22 -8.68
CA GLU A 210 -24.48 -19.24 -7.60
C GLU A 210 -24.41 -19.99 -6.26
N GLU A 211 -23.53 -19.55 -5.38
CA GLU A 211 -23.33 -20.11 -4.05
C GLU A 211 -23.34 -18.98 -3.02
N HIS A 212 -24.11 -19.16 -1.96
CA HIS A 212 -24.28 -18.17 -0.90
C HIS A 212 -23.74 -18.72 0.40
N ALA A 213 -22.89 -17.95 1.07
CA ALA A 213 -22.32 -18.32 2.37
C ALA A 213 -22.51 -17.18 3.37
N LEU A 214 -22.86 -17.53 4.60
CA LEU A 214 -22.82 -16.58 5.72
C LEU A 214 -21.52 -16.81 6.48
N LEU A 215 -20.69 -15.77 6.59
CA LEU A 215 -19.35 -15.85 7.15
C LEU A 215 -19.25 -15.05 8.45
N THR A 216 -18.56 -15.59 9.44
CA THR A 216 -17.96 -14.81 10.52
C THR A 216 -16.55 -14.47 10.10
N MET A 217 -16.29 -13.17 9.92
CA MET A 217 -14.97 -12.67 9.57
C MET A 217 -14.37 -11.89 10.73
N ARG A 218 -13.06 -12.08 10.94
CA ARG A 218 -12.25 -11.27 11.85
C ARG A 218 -11.26 -10.47 11.03
N PHE A 219 -11.09 -9.20 11.39
CA PHE A 219 -10.13 -8.30 10.77
C PHE A 219 -9.15 -7.78 11.83
N THR A 220 -7.93 -7.49 11.39
CA THR A 220 -6.90 -6.87 12.22
C THR A 220 -6.31 -5.67 11.50
N LYS A 221 -6.07 -4.59 12.24
CA LYS A 221 -5.37 -3.40 11.75
C LYS A 221 -3.87 -3.67 11.79
N THR A 222 -3.21 -3.57 10.64
CA THR A 222 -1.76 -3.59 10.50
C THR A 222 -1.27 -2.15 10.25
N PRO A 223 0.06 -1.90 10.25
CA PRO A 223 0.60 -0.60 9.84
C PRO A 223 0.18 -0.18 8.42
N THR A 224 -0.09 -1.14 7.53
CA THR A 224 -0.46 -0.94 6.12
C THR A 224 -1.97 -1.09 5.86
N GLY A 225 -2.79 -1.03 6.92
CA GLY A 225 -4.26 -1.06 6.84
C GLY A 225 -4.89 -2.30 7.46
N TRP A 226 -6.20 -2.42 7.33
CA TRP A 226 -6.95 -3.59 7.78
C TRP A 226 -6.70 -4.78 6.87
N ARG A 227 -6.62 -5.97 7.47
CA ARG A 227 -6.47 -7.25 6.78
C ARG A 227 -7.40 -8.30 7.40
N VAL A 228 -7.77 -9.29 6.59
CA VAL A 228 -8.51 -10.45 7.08
C VAL A 228 -7.59 -11.27 7.99
N ALA A 229 -8.09 -11.57 9.18
CA ALA A 229 -7.39 -12.32 10.21
C ALA A 229 -8.01 -13.71 10.43
N GLY A 230 -9.18 -13.98 9.86
CA GLY A 230 -9.84 -15.28 9.93
C GLY A 230 -11.22 -15.22 9.28
N VAL A 231 -11.61 -16.33 8.67
CA VAL A 231 -12.91 -16.54 8.05
C VAL A 231 -13.45 -17.88 8.53
N GLN A 232 -14.70 -17.90 8.95
CA GLN A 232 -15.41 -19.11 9.34
C GLN A 232 -16.80 -19.07 8.76
N GLU A 233 -17.19 -20.11 8.04
CA GLU A 233 -18.56 -20.24 7.55
C GLU A 233 -19.50 -20.64 8.70
N LEU A 234 -20.62 -19.95 8.82
CA LEU A 234 -21.69 -20.37 9.70
C LEU A 234 -22.51 -21.44 8.98
N LYS A 235 -22.44 -22.67 9.48
CA LYS A 235 -23.40 -23.69 9.11
C LYS A 235 -24.78 -23.26 9.59
N ARG A 236 -25.75 -23.21 8.69
CA ARG A 236 -27.17 -23.08 9.04
C ARG A 236 -27.67 -24.35 9.69
#